data_AF-A0ABC8YDS3-F1
#
_entry.id   AF-A0ABC8YDS3-F1
#
_cell.length_a   1.000
_cell.length_b   1.000
_cell.length_c   1.000
_cell.angle_alpha   90.00
_cell.angle_beta   90.00
_cell.angle_gamma   90.00
#
_symmetry.space_group_name_H-M   'P 1'
#
loop_
_entity.id
_entity.type
_entity.pdbx_description
1 polymer ?
#
loop_
_entity_poly.entity_id
_entity_poly.type
_entity_poly.pdbx_seq_one_letter_code
_entity_poly.pdbx_strand_id
1 'polypeptide(L)'
;MSSRRIQRKKCLIPLEELLKSSDFLVDDSCVFGVRILKVDVSSQNKPTVIPKEPIMIQNIFLQKKGFIKGTYTWTMNNFLGMKLPVLSPAFEVGGHKWHINMYPLGDQYSTNSLSLYLHQHDLNKLPLESGMMIELTLSILDQKHEKHYTVTGRFLFAKTAKNGWGWPNFIPLKTLMDPSRGYLVGSNCILKADATIIGSSNDG
;
A
#
# COMPACT_ATOMS: atom_id res chain seq x y z
N MET A 1 24.12 36.63 14.23
CA MET A 1 23.60 35.78 13.14
C MET A 1 22.17 35.39 13.47
N SER A 2 21.19 35.91 12.73
CA SER A 2 19.75 35.68 12.97
C SER A 2 19.27 34.44 12.21
N SER A 3 18.72 33.47 12.93
CA SER A 3 18.10 32.26 12.37
C SER A 3 16.74 32.63 11.76
N ARG A 4 16.63 32.55 10.43
CA ARG A 4 15.36 32.72 9.73
C ARG A 4 14.47 31.50 9.99
N ARG A 5 13.50 31.64 10.89
CA ARG A 5 12.34 30.74 10.98
C ARG A 5 11.59 30.78 9.65
N ILE A 6 11.53 29.66 8.95
CA ILE A 6 10.64 29.46 7.81
C ILE A 6 9.21 29.36 8.37
N GLN A 7 8.46 30.46 8.36
CA GLN A 7 7.01 30.42 8.54
C GLN A 7 6.41 29.63 7.38
N ARG A 8 5.83 28.46 7.67
CA ARG A 8 4.94 27.78 6.72
C ARG A 8 3.75 28.70 6.48
N LYS A 9 3.74 29.44 5.36
CA LYS A 9 2.54 30.14 4.88
C LYS A 9 1.46 29.09 4.64
N LYS A 10 0.47 29.04 5.53
CA LYS A 10 -0.78 28.32 5.27
C LYS A 10 -1.53 29.17 4.24
N CYS A 11 -1.61 28.72 3.00
CA CYS A 11 -2.50 29.28 1.99
C CYS A 11 -3.93 28.80 2.29
N LEU A 12 -4.54 29.36 3.34
CA LEU A 12 -5.94 29.16 3.68
C LEU A 12 -6.65 30.49 3.48
N ILE A 13 -7.77 30.47 2.76
CA ILE A 13 -8.66 31.63 2.62
C ILE A 13 -9.60 31.60 3.84
N PRO A 14 -9.68 32.67 4.65
CA PRO A 14 -10.64 32.78 5.74
C PRO A 14 -12.08 32.57 5.23
N LEU A 15 -12.93 31.91 6.03
CA LEU A 15 -14.31 31.60 5.63
C LEU A 15 -15.10 32.87 5.31
N GLU A 16 -14.85 33.96 6.03
CA GLU A 16 -15.51 35.25 5.84
C GLU A 16 -15.11 35.92 4.52
N GLU A 17 -13.92 35.63 4.00
CA GLU A 17 -13.43 36.11 2.71
C GLU A 17 -13.96 35.24 1.57
N LEU A 18 -14.03 33.91 1.79
CA LEU A 18 -14.64 32.96 0.87
C LEU A 18 -16.13 33.31 0.62
N LEU A 19 -16.89 33.57 1.69
CA LEU A 19 -18.32 33.88 1.62
C LEU A 19 -18.65 35.25 1.02
N LYS A 20 -17.66 36.14 0.86
CA LYS A 20 -17.84 37.49 0.29
C LYS A 20 -17.52 37.58 -1.19
N SER A 21 -16.87 36.58 -1.77
CA SER A 21 -16.42 36.61 -3.16
C SER A 21 -17.13 35.58 -4.01
N SER A 22 -17.84 36.05 -5.04
CA SER A 22 -18.43 35.21 -6.09
C SER A 22 -17.39 34.53 -6.98
N ASP A 23 -16.11 34.94 -6.90
CA ASP A 23 -15.05 34.36 -7.75
C ASP A 23 -14.62 32.96 -7.28
N PHE A 24 -14.95 32.59 -6.04
CA PHE A 24 -14.61 31.30 -5.45
C PHE A 24 -15.82 30.37 -5.25
N LEU A 25 -17.04 30.89 -5.41
CA LEU A 25 -18.30 30.21 -5.16
C LEU A 25 -19.15 30.16 -6.43
N VAL A 26 -19.48 28.96 -6.88
CA VAL A 26 -20.46 28.70 -7.94
C VAL A 26 -21.61 27.95 -7.28
N ASP A 27 -22.78 28.58 -7.22
CA ASP A 27 -23.94 28.15 -6.43
C ASP A 27 -23.59 27.95 -4.94
N ASP A 28 -23.75 26.73 -4.41
CA ASP A 28 -23.41 26.35 -3.03
C ASP A 28 -22.11 25.52 -2.98
N SER A 29 -21.25 25.67 -3.98
CA SER A 29 -20.00 24.93 -4.13
C SER A 29 -18.81 25.86 -4.32
N CYS A 30 -17.69 25.56 -3.65
CA CYS A 30 -16.43 26.26 -3.87
C CYS A 30 -15.47 25.41 -4.72
N VAL A 31 -14.72 26.06 -5.61
CA VAL A 31 -13.68 25.41 -6.42
C VAL A 31 -12.33 25.96 -6.04
N PHE A 32 -11.42 25.09 -5.59
CA PHE A 32 -10.03 25.46 -5.29
C PHE A 32 -9.06 24.83 -6.29
N GLY A 33 -8.15 25.65 -6.80
CA GLY A 33 -6.99 25.19 -7.57
C GLY A 33 -5.78 24.97 -6.66
N VAL A 34 -5.14 23.81 -6.75
CA VAL A 34 -3.87 23.53 -6.06
C VAL A 34 -2.73 23.63 -7.06
N ARG A 35 -1.77 24.53 -6.80
CA ARG A 35 -0.48 24.58 -7.53
C ARG A 35 0.63 24.07 -6.62
N ILE A 36 1.18 22.92 -6.94
CA ILE A 36 2.35 22.37 -6.25
C ILE A 36 3.59 23.09 -6.79
N LEU A 37 4.17 23.99 -5.98
CA LEU A 37 5.30 24.83 -6.40
C LEU A 37 6.66 24.14 -6.19
N LYS A 38 6.77 23.27 -5.19
CA LYS A 38 8.02 22.61 -4.81
C LYS A 38 7.71 21.36 -3.99
N VAL A 39 8.39 20.26 -4.31
CA VAL A 39 8.41 19.03 -3.49
C VAL A 39 9.83 18.85 -3.00
N ASP A 40 10.02 18.96 -1.69
CA ASP A 40 11.31 18.70 -1.04
C ASP A 40 11.29 17.26 -0.52
N VAL A 41 12.21 16.42 -0.99
CA VAL A 41 12.38 15.05 -0.52
C VAL A 41 13.57 14.98 0.42
N SER A 42 13.36 14.53 1.66
CA SER A 42 14.46 14.26 2.57
C SER A 42 14.83 12.78 2.50
N SER A 43 16.10 12.50 2.19
CA SER A 43 16.67 11.18 2.44
C SER A 43 17.07 11.09 3.90
N GLN A 44 16.68 10.02 4.59
CA GLN A 44 17.22 9.74 5.91
C GLN A 44 18.64 9.17 5.75
N ASN A 45 19.63 9.99 6.12
CA ASN A 45 21.00 9.65 6.53
C ASN A 45 21.88 8.79 5.60
N LYS A 46 22.75 9.45 4.81
CA LYS A 46 24.22 9.24 4.78
C LYS A 46 24.90 10.24 3.82
N PRO A 47 26.15 10.69 4.08
CA PRO A 47 26.90 11.54 3.18
C PRO A 47 27.67 10.69 2.16
N THR A 48 27.22 10.67 0.89
CA THR A 48 28.03 10.08 -0.19
C THR A 48 27.71 10.68 -1.56
N VAL A 49 28.78 11.10 -2.24
CA VAL A 49 28.99 11.31 -3.70
C VAL A 49 27.74 11.51 -4.55
N ILE A 50 27.60 12.72 -5.09
CA ILE A 50 26.59 13.11 -6.07
C ILE A 50 26.71 12.19 -7.31
N PRO A 51 25.72 11.33 -7.59
CA PRO A 51 25.67 10.60 -8.86
C PRO A 51 25.41 11.60 -9.99
N LYS A 52 26.09 11.44 -11.13
CA LYS A 52 25.90 12.26 -12.34
C LYS A 52 24.59 11.98 -13.10
N GLU A 53 23.77 11.05 -12.61
CA GLU A 53 22.48 10.71 -13.19
C GLU A 53 21.33 11.31 -12.36
N PRO A 54 20.23 11.74 -13.01
CA PRO A 54 19.08 12.31 -12.30
C PRO A 54 18.50 11.27 -11.34
N ILE A 55 18.57 11.57 -10.04
CA ILE A 55 17.90 10.77 -9.03
C ILE A 55 16.40 10.99 -9.24
N MET A 56 15.70 9.98 -9.76
CA MET A 56 14.24 9.95 -9.83
C MET A 56 13.68 9.77 -8.43
N ILE A 57 13.52 10.89 -7.71
CA ILE A 57 13.01 10.87 -6.34
C ILE A 57 11.49 11.05 -6.41
N GLN A 58 10.78 9.93 -6.31
CA GLN A 58 9.32 9.82 -6.14
C GLN A 58 8.48 10.33 -7.32
N ASN A 59 7.91 9.37 -8.06
CA ASN A 59 6.83 9.64 -9.00
C ASN A 59 5.63 10.25 -8.24
N ILE A 60 5.33 11.51 -8.51
CA ILE A 60 4.10 12.16 -8.02
C ILE A 60 2.97 11.66 -8.91
N PHE A 61 2.07 10.84 -8.37
CA PHE A 61 0.92 10.35 -9.11
C PHE A 61 -0.27 11.29 -8.91
N LEU A 62 -0.65 12.00 -9.97
CA LEU A 62 -1.89 12.76 -10.03
C LEU A 62 -2.88 11.98 -10.90
N GLN A 63 -3.81 11.25 -10.29
CA GLN A 63 -4.87 10.57 -11.04
C GLN A 63 -6.08 11.48 -11.20
N LYS A 64 -6.47 11.74 -12.45
CA LYS A 64 -7.72 12.43 -12.83
C LYS A 64 -8.94 11.49 -12.77
N LYS A 65 -8.70 10.17 -12.79
CA LYS A 65 -9.74 9.12 -12.70
C LYS A 65 -9.84 8.59 -11.27
N GLY A 66 -11.01 8.06 -10.92
CA GLY A 66 -11.24 7.42 -9.61
C GLY A 66 -10.29 6.25 -9.36
N PHE A 67 -10.05 5.94 -8.08
CA PHE A 67 -9.15 4.86 -7.67
C PHE A 67 -9.65 3.50 -8.14
N ILE A 68 -8.76 2.67 -8.69
CA ILE A 68 -9.09 1.30 -9.08
C ILE A 68 -8.96 0.41 -7.84
N LYS A 69 -10.06 -0.26 -7.47
CA LYS A 69 -10.13 -1.13 -6.29
C LYS A 69 -10.43 -2.56 -6.71
N GLY A 70 -9.86 -3.52 -5.99
CA GLY A 70 -10.17 -4.93 -6.14
C GLY A 70 -10.01 -5.69 -4.83
N THR A 71 -10.80 -6.74 -4.67
CA THR A 71 -10.78 -7.61 -3.50
C THR A 71 -10.55 -9.04 -3.97
N TYR A 72 -9.72 -9.77 -3.23
CA TYR A 72 -9.46 -11.18 -3.45
C TYR A 72 -9.51 -11.93 -2.12
N THR A 73 -10.14 -13.10 -2.12
CA THR A 73 -10.25 -13.96 -0.94
C THR A 73 -9.67 -15.32 -1.29
N TRP A 74 -8.79 -15.82 -0.42
CA TRP A 74 -8.12 -17.10 -0.55
C TRP A 74 -8.33 -17.95 0.69
N THR A 75 -9.03 -19.08 0.52
CA THR A 75 -9.11 -20.12 1.54
C THR A 75 -7.91 -21.05 1.43
N MET A 76 -7.07 -21.05 2.47
CA MET A 76 -5.96 -21.98 2.61
C MET A 76 -6.38 -23.16 3.47
N ASN A 77 -6.26 -24.36 2.92
CA ASN A 77 -6.61 -25.61 3.59
C ASN A 77 -5.37 -26.30 4.15
N ASN A 78 -5.51 -27.05 5.24
CA ASN A 78 -4.40 -27.81 5.84
C ASN A 78 -3.17 -26.96 6.26
N PHE A 79 -3.40 -25.76 6.78
CA PHE A 79 -2.37 -24.83 7.25
C PHE A 79 -1.39 -25.45 8.24
N LEU A 80 -1.87 -26.27 9.19
CA LEU A 80 -1.03 -26.90 10.22
C LEU A 80 0.01 -27.87 9.65
N GLY A 81 -0.23 -28.42 8.45
CA GLY A 81 0.72 -29.29 7.77
C GLY A 81 1.80 -28.55 6.98
N MET A 82 1.69 -27.23 6.84
CA MET A 82 2.54 -26.45 5.95
C MET A 82 3.80 -25.97 6.65
N LYS A 83 4.96 -26.28 6.05
CA LYS A 83 6.28 -25.81 6.50
C LYS A 83 6.98 -24.94 5.46
N LEU A 84 6.54 -25.00 4.21
CA LEU A 84 7.13 -24.30 3.08
C LEU A 84 6.25 -23.13 2.64
N PRO A 85 6.84 -22.12 1.96
CA PRO A 85 6.07 -21.02 1.40
C PRO A 85 5.09 -21.50 0.34
N VAL A 86 3.92 -20.86 0.26
CA VAL A 86 2.87 -21.22 -0.70
C VAL A 86 2.27 -19.97 -1.32
N LEU A 87 1.97 -20.07 -2.62
CA LEU A 87 1.37 -19.01 -3.41
C LEU A 87 -0.13 -19.27 -3.55
N SER A 88 -0.92 -18.19 -3.47
CA SER A 88 -2.32 -18.23 -3.87
C SER A 88 -2.44 -18.44 -5.39
N PRO A 89 -3.63 -18.86 -5.88
CA PRO A 89 -4.00 -18.61 -7.26
C PRO A 89 -3.78 -17.14 -7.65
N ALA A 90 -3.47 -16.90 -8.92
CA ALA A 90 -3.33 -15.55 -9.44
C ALA A 90 -4.69 -14.86 -9.52
N PHE A 91 -4.74 -13.58 -9.17
CA PHE A 91 -5.93 -12.74 -9.25
C PHE A 91 -5.59 -11.38 -9.87
N GLU A 92 -6.59 -10.67 -10.37
CA GLU A 92 -6.38 -9.43 -11.12
C GLU A 92 -6.96 -8.22 -10.40
N VAL A 93 -6.16 -7.16 -10.27
CA VAL A 93 -6.60 -5.83 -9.80
C VAL A 93 -5.97 -4.77 -10.69
N GLY A 94 -6.82 -3.94 -11.29
CA GLY A 94 -6.42 -2.85 -12.18
C GLY A 94 -5.57 -3.26 -13.37
N GLY A 95 -5.90 -4.39 -14.00
CA GLY A 95 -5.19 -4.90 -15.18
C GLY A 95 -3.85 -5.59 -14.85
N HIS A 96 -3.52 -5.73 -13.56
CA HIS A 96 -2.31 -6.41 -13.11
C HIS A 96 -2.66 -7.71 -12.39
N LYS A 97 -1.93 -8.78 -12.73
CA LYS A 97 -2.05 -10.08 -12.06
C LYS A 97 -1.14 -10.13 -10.83
N TRP A 98 -1.71 -10.56 -9.71
CA TRP A 98 -1.08 -10.64 -8.41
C TRP A 98 -1.23 -12.04 -7.81
N HIS A 99 -0.41 -12.35 -6.82
CA HIS A 99 -0.58 -13.50 -5.94
C HIS A 99 -0.20 -13.12 -4.51
N ILE A 100 -0.82 -13.79 -3.53
CA ILE A 100 -0.38 -13.74 -2.14
C ILE A 100 0.67 -14.82 -1.96
N ASN A 101 1.84 -14.46 -1.46
CA ASN A 101 2.88 -15.38 -1.03
C ASN A 101 2.84 -15.49 0.50
N MET A 102 2.56 -16.68 0.99
CA MET A 102 2.41 -17.00 2.41
C MET A 102 3.62 -17.78 2.90
N TYR A 103 4.21 -17.34 4.01
CA TYR A 103 5.21 -18.10 4.76
C TYR A 103 4.60 -18.54 6.09
N PRO A 104 4.11 -19.79 6.20
CA PRO A 104 3.32 -20.25 7.33
C PRO A 104 4.04 -20.15 8.69
N LEU A 105 5.38 -20.24 8.69
CA LEU A 105 6.21 -20.22 9.90
C LEU A 105 7.12 -18.98 9.99
N GLY A 106 6.95 -18.04 9.07
CA GLY A 106 7.80 -16.86 8.94
C GLY A 106 8.84 -17.00 7.82
N ASP A 107 9.54 -15.90 7.55
CA ASP A 107 10.59 -15.79 6.54
C ASP A 107 11.95 -15.45 7.16
N GLN A 108 12.93 -15.02 6.35
CA GLN A 108 14.25 -14.64 6.85
C GLN A 108 14.26 -13.42 7.79
N TYR A 109 13.16 -12.66 7.86
CA TYR A 109 13.03 -11.46 8.68
C TYR A 109 12.12 -11.67 9.91
N SER A 110 11.41 -12.80 9.99
CA SER A 110 10.52 -13.13 11.10
C SER A 110 10.55 -14.63 11.38
N THR A 111 10.83 -14.97 12.63
CA THR A 111 10.63 -16.32 13.17
C THR A 111 9.41 -16.29 14.09
N ASN A 112 8.49 -17.24 13.93
CA ASN A 112 7.27 -17.40 14.73
C ASN A 112 6.10 -16.42 14.45
N SER A 113 6.05 -15.82 13.26
CA SER A 113 4.84 -15.17 12.75
C SER A 113 4.50 -15.70 11.36
N LEU A 114 3.21 -15.68 11.00
CA LEU A 114 2.82 -15.81 9.60
C LEU A 114 3.34 -14.57 8.87
N SER A 115 4.06 -14.75 7.76
CA SER A 115 4.41 -13.65 6.86
C SER A 115 3.54 -13.70 5.62
N LEU A 116 3.04 -12.54 5.20
CA LEU A 116 2.23 -12.40 3.99
C LEU A 116 2.77 -11.28 3.09
N TYR A 117 2.89 -11.58 1.81
CA TYR A 117 3.34 -10.65 0.79
C TYR A 117 2.42 -10.66 -0.40
N LEU A 118 2.18 -9.50 -1.00
CA LEU A 118 1.61 -9.37 -2.32
C LEU A 118 2.76 -9.29 -3.33
N HIS A 119 2.70 -10.15 -4.33
CA HIS A 119 3.67 -10.20 -5.43
C HIS A 119 2.94 -10.05 -6.76
N GLN A 120 3.60 -9.39 -7.70
CA GLN A 120 3.10 -9.37 -9.07
C GLN A 120 3.45 -10.69 -9.76
N HIS A 121 2.52 -11.23 -10.53
CA HIS A 121 2.70 -12.49 -11.24
C HIS A 121 3.64 -12.35 -12.46
N ASP A 122 3.62 -11.22 -13.16
CA ASP A 122 4.38 -11.03 -14.40
C ASP A 122 5.07 -9.66 -14.44
N LEU A 123 6.37 -9.64 -14.14
CA LEU A 123 7.21 -8.44 -14.08
C LEU A 123 7.60 -7.91 -15.47
N ASN A 124 7.46 -8.73 -16.52
CA ASN A 124 7.93 -8.39 -17.85
C ASN A 124 6.99 -7.42 -18.58
N LYS A 125 5.78 -7.22 -18.06
CA LYS A 125 4.76 -6.36 -18.67
C LYS A 125 4.87 -4.87 -18.31
N LEU A 126 5.72 -4.50 -17.35
CA LEU A 126 5.87 -3.10 -16.94
C LEU A 126 7.13 -2.46 -17.57
N PRO A 127 7.02 -1.27 -18.18
CA PRO A 127 8.16 -0.44 -18.53
C PRO A 127 9.07 -0.19 -17.32
N LEU A 128 10.39 -0.07 -17.54
CA LEU A 128 11.37 0.09 -16.46
C LEU A 128 11.12 1.35 -15.60
N GLU A 129 10.59 2.40 -16.21
CA GLU A 129 10.29 3.69 -15.57
C GLU A 129 8.87 3.75 -14.98
N SER A 130 8.07 2.69 -15.15
CA SER A 130 6.71 2.67 -14.68
C SER A 130 6.60 2.28 -13.20
N GLY A 131 5.71 2.97 -12.48
CA GLY A 131 5.41 2.70 -11.09
C GLY A 131 3.93 2.85 -10.78
N MET A 132 3.47 2.09 -9.80
CA MET A 132 2.12 2.17 -9.26
C MET A 132 2.19 2.34 -7.76
N MET A 133 1.48 3.34 -7.23
CA MET A 133 1.27 3.46 -5.80
C MET A 133 0.03 2.66 -5.43
N ILE A 134 0.20 1.70 -4.52
CA ILE A 134 -0.85 0.76 -4.12
C ILE A 134 -1.06 0.89 -2.62
N GLU A 135 -2.32 1.05 -2.22
CA GLU A 135 -2.77 0.77 -0.85
C GLU A 135 -3.23 -0.67 -0.78
N LEU A 136 -2.62 -1.45 0.09
CA LEU A 136 -2.94 -2.86 0.31
C LEU A 136 -3.40 -3.04 1.74
N THR A 137 -4.53 -3.72 1.88
CA THR A 137 -5.05 -4.24 3.13
C THR A 137 -5.05 -5.76 3.05
N LEU A 138 -4.28 -6.41 3.92
CA LEU A 138 -4.35 -7.86 4.10
C LEU A 138 -5.10 -8.18 5.39
N SER A 139 -6.00 -9.15 5.31
CA SER A 139 -6.76 -9.64 6.46
C SER A 139 -6.68 -11.15 6.56
N ILE A 140 -6.71 -11.66 7.78
CA ILE A 140 -7.13 -13.03 8.08
C ILE A 140 -8.49 -12.99 8.78
N LEU A 141 -9.44 -13.72 8.23
CA LEU A 141 -10.83 -13.65 8.67
C LEU A 141 -11.02 -14.55 9.90
N ASP A 142 -11.53 -13.97 10.98
CA ASP A 142 -12.18 -14.72 12.06
C ASP A 142 -13.49 -15.32 11.52
N GLN A 143 -13.55 -16.66 11.52
CA GLN A 143 -14.64 -17.45 10.97
C GLN A 143 -15.79 -17.69 11.98
N LYS A 144 -15.71 -17.14 13.20
CA LYS A 144 -16.66 -17.37 14.29
C LYS A 144 -17.31 -16.09 14.81
N HIS A 145 -16.54 -15.01 14.98
CA HIS A 145 -17.01 -13.80 15.66
C HIS A 145 -16.86 -12.51 14.84
N GLU A 146 -16.50 -12.64 13.56
CA GLU A 146 -16.28 -11.51 12.63
C GLU A 146 -15.19 -10.51 13.08
N LYS A 147 -14.36 -10.87 14.06
CA LYS A 147 -13.24 -10.05 14.55
C LYS A 147 -11.98 -10.31 13.72
N HIS A 148 -11.99 -9.88 12.46
CA HIS A 148 -10.88 -10.11 11.54
C HIS A 148 -9.60 -9.38 11.97
N TYR A 149 -8.45 -10.02 11.76
CA TYR A 149 -7.16 -9.36 11.94
C TYR A 149 -6.72 -8.75 10.62
N THR A 150 -6.46 -7.45 10.60
CA THR A 150 -6.25 -6.67 9.38
C THR A 150 -5.07 -5.72 9.52
N VAL A 151 -4.24 -5.63 8.49
CA VAL A 151 -3.14 -4.66 8.40
C VAL A 151 -3.20 -3.96 7.04
N THR A 152 -3.07 -2.63 7.06
CA THR A 152 -3.09 -1.79 5.87
C THR A 152 -1.76 -1.05 5.74
N GLY A 153 -1.28 -0.92 4.51
CA GLY A 153 -0.16 -0.05 4.21
C GLY A 153 -0.08 0.30 2.74
N ARG A 154 0.86 1.18 2.42
CA ARG A 154 1.03 1.70 1.07
C ARG A 154 2.45 1.47 0.59
N PHE A 155 2.58 1.14 -0.69
CA PHE A 155 3.89 0.92 -1.29
C PHE A 155 3.90 1.35 -2.75
N LEU A 156 5.10 1.74 -3.19
CA LEU A 156 5.40 1.93 -4.59
C LEU A 156 5.79 0.57 -5.17
N PHE A 157 5.02 0.10 -6.13
CA PHE A 157 5.37 -1.00 -6.99
C PHE A 157 6.06 -0.44 -8.24
N ALA A 158 7.29 -0.87 -8.52
CA ALA A 158 8.04 -0.50 -9.72
C ALA A 158 8.97 -1.64 -10.12
N LYS A 159 9.32 -1.75 -11.40
CA LYS A 159 10.19 -2.84 -11.90
C LYS A 159 11.58 -2.86 -11.24
N THR A 160 12.07 -1.71 -10.81
CA THR A 160 13.34 -1.54 -10.09
C THR A 160 13.23 -1.79 -8.58
N ALA A 161 12.00 -1.89 -8.04
CA ALA A 161 11.75 -2.17 -6.64
C ALA A 161 11.63 -3.69 -6.39
N LYS A 162 11.69 -4.10 -5.11
CA LYS A 162 11.49 -5.51 -4.73
C LYS A 162 10.17 -6.03 -5.31
N ASN A 163 10.19 -7.25 -5.85
CA ASN A 163 9.07 -7.88 -6.56
C ASN A 163 7.86 -8.25 -5.68
N GLY A 164 7.86 -7.84 -4.41
CA GLY A 164 6.78 -8.07 -3.47
C GLY A 164 6.86 -7.13 -2.29
N TRP A 165 5.70 -6.89 -1.69
CA TRP A 165 5.55 -6.03 -0.52
C TRP A 165 4.53 -6.63 0.44
N GLY A 166 4.77 -6.50 1.74
CA GLY A 166 3.92 -7.08 2.77
C GLY A 166 4.56 -7.04 4.13
N TRP A 167 4.15 -7.97 5.00
CA TRP A 167 4.51 -7.96 6.41
C TRP A 167 5.21 -9.26 6.80
N PRO A 168 6.51 -9.22 7.16
CA PRO A 168 7.20 -10.39 7.70
C PRO A 168 6.57 -10.85 9.02
N ASN A 169 6.14 -9.91 9.87
CA ASN A 169 5.43 -10.19 11.11
C ASN A 169 3.93 -9.84 10.94
N PHE A 170 3.21 -10.51 10.03
CA PHE A 170 1.79 -10.20 9.81
C PHE A 170 0.95 -10.56 11.04
N ILE A 171 0.95 -11.82 11.48
CA ILE A 171 0.29 -12.24 12.71
C ILE A 171 1.16 -13.26 13.47
N PRO A 172 1.36 -13.10 14.79
CA PRO A 172 2.09 -14.10 15.58
C PRO A 172 1.42 -15.46 15.52
N LEU A 173 2.19 -16.54 15.38
CA LEU A 173 1.63 -17.90 15.27
C LEU A 173 0.80 -18.29 16.50
N LYS A 174 1.23 -17.86 17.69
CA LYS A 174 0.49 -18.05 18.94
C LYS A 174 -0.93 -17.47 18.86
N THR A 175 -1.08 -16.30 18.24
CA THR A 175 -2.38 -15.63 18.07
C THR A 175 -3.20 -16.30 16.98
N LEU A 176 -2.56 -16.67 15.86
CA LEU A 176 -3.19 -17.35 14.73
C LEU A 176 -3.77 -18.71 15.13
N MET A 177 -3.01 -19.48 15.91
CA MET A 177 -3.34 -20.85 16.29
C MET A 177 -4.24 -20.94 17.53
N ASP A 178 -4.55 -19.82 18.19
CA ASP A 178 -5.46 -19.78 19.34
C ASP A 178 -6.91 -20.07 18.88
N PRO A 179 -7.50 -21.23 19.27
CA PRO A 179 -8.82 -21.62 18.79
C PRO A 179 -9.96 -20.67 19.20
N SER A 180 -9.73 -19.85 20.24
CA SER A 180 -10.69 -18.84 20.70
C SER A 180 -10.79 -17.63 19.77
N ARG A 181 -9.77 -17.43 18.92
CA ARG A 181 -9.71 -16.30 17.98
C ARG A 181 -10.46 -16.55 16.66
N GLY A 182 -10.73 -17.82 16.33
CA GLY A 182 -11.50 -18.19 15.14
C GLY A 182 -10.79 -18.00 13.80
N TYR A 183 -9.51 -17.62 13.76
CA TYR A 183 -8.74 -17.48 12.53
C TYR A 183 -8.44 -18.81 11.84
N LEU A 184 -8.21 -19.86 12.64
CA LEU A 184 -7.95 -21.21 12.18
C LEU A 184 -9.08 -22.14 12.66
N VAL A 185 -9.87 -22.66 11.73
CA VAL A 185 -10.96 -23.61 12.02
C VAL A 185 -10.60 -24.97 11.43
N GLY A 186 -10.44 -25.97 12.30
CA GLY A 186 -9.82 -27.25 11.94
C GLY A 186 -8.34 -27.06 11.59
N SER A 187 -8.07 -26.86 10.31
CA SER A 187 -6.74 -26.52 9.78
C SER A 187 -6.84 -25.50 8.63
N ASN A 188 -7.97 -24.79 8.52
CA ASN A 188 -8.25 -23.90 7.40
C ASN A 188 -8.27 -22.45 7.88
N CYS A 189 -7.65 -21.56 7.11
CA CYS A 189 -7.72 -20.11 7.32
C CYS A 189 -8.13 -19.42 6.03
N ILE A 190 -8.75 -18.24 6.16
CA ILE A 190 -9.23 -17.45 5.03
C ILE A 190 -8.46 -16.13 5.05
N LEU A 191 -7.69 -15.90 3.99
CA LEU A 191 -7.03 -14.63 3.75
C LEU A 191 -7.86 -13.77 2.81
N LYS A 192 -7.85 -12.47 3.05
CA LYS A 192 -8.43 -11.47 2.15
C LYS A 192 -7.39 -10.40 1.82
N ALA A 193 -7.34 -9.99 0.57
CA ALA A 193 -6.54 -8.88 0.09
C ALA A 193 -7.47 -7.85 -0.56
N ASP A 194 -7.51 -6.64 -0.01
CA ASP A 194 -8.11 -5.48 -0.64
C ASP A 194 -6.97 -4.60 -1.18
N ALA A 195 -6.95 -4.36 -2.48
CA ALA A 195 -5.92 -3.57 -3.14
C ALA A 195 -6.55 -2.37 -3.86
N THR A 196 -5.99 -1.19 -3.63
CA THR A 196 -6.39 0.05 -4.30
C THR A 196 -5.18 0.65 -5.00
N ILE A 197 -5.26 0.78 -6.33
CA ILE A 197 -4.30 1.55 -7.11
C ILE A 197 -4.68 3.02 -6.95
N ILE A 198 -3.84 3.75 -6.22
CA ILE A 198 -4.04 5.18 -5.93
C ILE A 198 -3.30 6.08 -6.91
N GLY A 199 -2.43 5.50 -7.73
CA GLY A 199 -1.61 6.22 -8.70
C GLY A 199 -0.87 5.28 -9.65
N SER A 200 -0.78 5.62 -10.92
CA SER A 200 0.05 4.92 -11.91
C SER A 200 0.72 5.93 -12.84
N SER A 201 1.97 5.66 -13.23
CA SER A 201 2.75 6.51 -14.15
C SER A 201 2.26 6.42 -15.60
N ASN A 202 1.46 5.40 -15.92
CA ASN A 202 0.98 5.16 -17.28
C ASN A 202 -0.32 5.93 -17.59
N ASP A 203 -0.90 6.63 -16.60
CA ASP A 203 -2.15 7.40 -16.74
C ASP A 203 -1.92 8.89 -17.07
N GLY A 204 -0.68 9.26 -17.47
CA GLY A 204 -0.26 10.62 -17.81
C GLY A 204 -0.50 11.01 -19.26
#